data_AF-A0A0Q7V268-F1
#
_entry.id   AF-A0A0Q7V268-F1
#
_cell.length_a   1.000
_cell.length_b   1.000
_cell.length_c   1.000
_cell.angle_alpha   90.00
_cell.angle_beta   90.00
_cell.angle_gamma   90.00
#
_symmetry.space_group_name_H-M   'P 1'
#
loop_
_entity.id
_entity.type
_entity.pdbx_description
1 polymer ?
#
loop_
_entity_poly.entity_id
_entity_poly.type
_entity_poly.pdbx_seq_one_letter_code
_entity_poly.pdbx_strand_id
1 'polypeptide(L)'
;MDTQNDLPAHQRRRGAANSVRLEAERLAADPRLSDYDFWRSLKNLENRIFEITANRDPIPFDMVRWRAILKQARSKRGARSYRS
;
A
#
# COMPACT_ATOMS: atom_id res chain seq x y z
N MET A 1 39.94 -5.11 6.98
CA MET A 1 39.27 -6.25 6.30
C MET A 1 37.79 -6.06 6.53
N ASP A 2 37.19 -5.16 5.76
CA ASP A 2 35.84 -4.65 5.95
C ASP A 2 34.83 -5.64 5.38
N THR A 3 34.06 -6.29 6.24
CA THR A 3 32.93 -7.13 5.82
C THR A 3 31.72 -6.23 5.56
N GLN A 4 31.76 -5.48 4.46
CA GLN A 4 30.69 -4.57 4.07
C GLN A 4 29.60 -5.32 3.29
N ASN A 5 28.69 -5.94 4.05
CA ASN A 5 27.25 -6.14 3.81
C ASN A 5 26.66 -5.85 2.40
N ASP A 6 27.09 -6.60 1.38
CA ASP A 6 26.50 -6.58 0.03
C ASP A 6 25.34 -7.57 -0.10
N LEU A 7 24.20 -7.26 0.53
CA LEU A 7 22.96 -7.96 0.22
C LEU A 7 22.43 -7.51 -1.15
N PRO A 8 22.13 -8.43 -2.08
CA PRO A 8 21.77 -8.08 -3.44
C PRO A 8 20.43 -7.33 -3.50
N ALA A 9 20.35 -6.29 -4.33
CA ALA A 9 19.24 -5.33 -4.38
C ALA A 9 17.84 -5.97 -4.58
N HIS A 10 17.76 -7.17 -5.15
CA HIS A 10 16.52 -7.91 -5.34
C HIS A 10 15.89 -8.38 -4.01
N GLN A 11 16.70 -8.61 -2.97
CA GLN A 11 16.25 -9.10 -1.67
C GLN A 11 15.59 -7.97 -0.85
N ARG A 12 16.14 -6.74 -0.95
CA ARG A 12 15.57 -5.53 -0.32
C ARG A 12 14.19 -5.18 -0.87
N ARG A 13 13.99 -5.29 -2.20
CA ARG A 13 12.69 -5.07 -2.85
C ARG A 13 11.64 -6.10 -2.42
N ARG A 14 12.05 -7.36 -2.22
CA ARG A 14 11.17 -8.44 -1.75
C ARG A 14 10.67 -8.18 -0.33
N GLY A 15 11.53 -7.68 0.57
CA GLY A 15 11.13 -7.30 1.93
C GLY A 15 10.07 -6.18 1.97
N ALA A 16 10.24 -5.13 1.17
CA ALA A 16 9.26 -4.03 1.09
C ALA A 16 7.94 -4.45 0.40
N ALA A 17 8.00 -5.32 -0.62
CA ALA A 17 6.79 -5.88 -1.22
C ALA A 17 6.04 -6.79 -0.24
N ASN A 18 6.77 -7.54 0.59
CA ASN A 18 6.19 -8.36 1.65
C ASN A 18 5.53 -7.52 2.74
N SER A 19 6.08 -6.35 3.09
CA SER A 19 5.45 -5.47 4.08
C SER A 19 4.14 -4.87 3.56
N VAL A 20 4.09 -4.41 2.30
CA VAL A 20 2.84 -3.94 1.67
C VAL A 20 1.76 -5.03 1.68
N ARG A 21 2.13 -6.26 1.30
CA ARG A 21 1.21 -7.39 1.29
C ARG A 21 0.68 -7.73 2.68
N LEU A 22 1.57 -7.80 3.68
CA LEU A 22 1.20 -8.15 5.05
C LEU A 22 0.25 -7.11 5.64
N GLU A 23 0.55 -5.82 5.47
CA GLU A 23 -0.32 -4.73 5.93
C GLU A 23 -1.66 -4.75 5.20
N ALA A 24 -1.67 -5.00 3.88
CA ALA A 24 -2.90 -5.12 3.12
C ALA A 24 -3.77 -6.31 3.60
N GLU A 25 -3.16 -7.44 3.95
CA GLU A 25 -3.85 -8.61 4.50
C GLU A 25 -4.43 -8.33 5.89
N ARG A 26 -3.66 -7.65 6.76
CA ARG A 26 -4.12 -7.21 8.09
C ARG A 26 -5.35 -6.30 7.99
N LEU A 27 -5.29 -5.27 7.16
CA LEU A 27 -6.42 -4.36 6.95
C LEU A 27 -7.63 -5.06 6.31
N ALA A 28 -7.39 -5.92 5.31
CA ALA A 28 -8.45 -6.67 4.66
C ALA A 28 -9.20 -7.59 5.65
N ALA A 29 -8.53 -8.09 6.68
CA ALA A 29 -9.12 -8.94 7.71
C ALA A 29 -9.77 -8.18 8.87
N ASP A 30 -9.55 -6.87 9.02
CA ASP A 30 -10.08 -6.09 10.15
C ASP A 30 -11.59 -5.81 10.03
N PRO A 31 -12.45 -6.42 10.85
CA PRO A 31 -13.90 -6.23 10.74
C PRO A 31 -14.37 -4.82 11.12
N ARG A 32 -13.53 -3.99 11.76
CA ARG A 32 -13.87 -2.60 12.11
C ARG A 32 -13.85 -1.67 10.90
N LEU A 33 -13.17 -2.06 9.83
CA LEU A 33 -13.09 -1.29 8.61
C LEU A 33 -14.14 -1.77 7.63
N SER A 34 -14.97 -0.85 7.14
CA SER A 34 -15.95 -1.11 6.09
C SER A 34 -15.36 -0.89 4.70
N ASP A 35 -16.00 -1.42 3.67
CA ASP A 35 -15.63 -1.15 2.27
C ASP A 35 -15.72 0.35 1.93
N TYR A 36 -16.59 1.09 2.62
CA TYR A 36 -16.68 2.54 2.50
C TYR A 36 -15.42 3.23 3.04
N ASP A 37 -14.86 2.78 4.16
CA ASP A 37 -13.64 3.34 4.73
C ASP A 37 -12.44 3.16 3.78
N PHE A 38 -12.35 1.99 3.13
CA PHE A 38 -11.33 1.74 2.11
C PHE A 38 -11.50 2.66 0.90
N TRP A 39 -12.73 2.79 0.39
CA TRP A 39 -13.01 3.68 -0.74
C TRP A 39 -12.70 5.13 -0.40
N ARG A 40 -13.16 5.61 0.75
CA ARG A 40 -13.00 7.01 1.18
C ARG A 40 -11.52 7.35 1.39
N SER A 41 -10.78 6.47 2.07
CA SER A 41 -9.35 6.64 2.33
C SER A 41 -8.53 6.64 1.06
N LEU A 42 -8.81 5.72 0.13
CA LEU A 42 -8.14 5.66 -1.17
C LEU A 42 -8.40 6.94 -1.98
N LYS A 43 -9.64 7.44 -2.00
CA LYS A 43 -9.97 8.67 -2.70
C LYS A 43 -9.28 9.90 -2.11
N ASN A 44 -9.25 10.03 -0.79
CA ASN A 44 -8.54 11.14 -0.14
C ASN A 44 -7.04 11.11 -0.47
N LEU A 45 -6.44 9.93 -0.45
CA LEU A 45 -5.03 9.76 -0.79
C LEU A 45 -4.73 10.10 -2.25
N GLU A 46 -5.57 9.65 -3.18
CA GLU A 46 -5.41 9.96 -4.61
C GLU A 46 -5.57 11.46 -4.90
N ASN A 47 -6.53 12.12 -4.25
CA ASN A 47 -6.69 13.57 -4.36
C ASN A 47 -5.46 14.31 -3.84
N ARG A 48 -4.92 13.89 -2.69
CA ARG A 48 -3.72 14.54 -2.13
C ARG A 48 -2.50 14.35 -3.01
N ILE A 49 -2.30 13.15 -3.58
CA ILE A 49 -1.22 12.89 -4.55
C ILE A 49 -1.41 13.79 -5.79
N PHE A 50 -2.65 13.94 -6.26
CA PHE A 50 -2.95 14.81 -7.40
C PHE A 50 -2.59 16.27 -7.10
N GLU A 51 -2.97 16.80 -5.94
CA GLU A 51 -2.60 18.18 -5.52
C GLU A 51 -1.07 18.38 -5.49
N ILE A 52 -0.33 17.46 -4.88
CA ILE A 52 1.14 17.51 -4.81
C ILE A 52 1.74 17.48 -6.22
N THR A 53 1.21 16.62 -7.09
CA THR A 53 1.67 16.50 -8.48
C THR A 53 1.38 17.77 -9.27
N ALA A 54 0.20 18.38 -9.07
CA ALA A 54 -0.19 19.64 -9.68
C ALA A 54 0.73 20.80 -9.26
N ASN A 55 1.17 20.80 -8.00
CA ASN A 55 2.14 21.76 -7.47
C ASN A 55 3.59 21.49 -7.90
N ARG A 56 3.85 20.39 -8.64
CA ARG A 56 5.19 19.91 -9.02
C ARG A 56 6.09 19.57 -7.82
N ASP A 57 5.47 19.26 -6.69
CA ASP A 57 6.16 18.83 -5.49
C ASP A 57 6.50 17.32 -5.57
N PRO A 58 7.59 16.87 -4.94
CA PRO A 58 7.91 15.45 -4.87
C PRO A 58 6.85 14.70 -4.04
N ILE A 59 6.33 13.60 -4.59
CA ILE A 59 5.35 12.76 -3.90
C ILE A 59 6.04 12.00 -2.76
N PRO A 60 5.56 12.12 -1.51
CA PRO A 60 6.08 11.34 -0.40
C PRO A 60 5.92 9.83 -0.65
N PHE A 61 6.99 9.06 -0.46
CA PHE A 61 6.99 7.62 -0.73
C PHE A 61 5.91 6.86 0.07
N ASP A 62 5.64 7.30 1.30
CA ASP A 62 4.59 6.71 2.14
C ASP A 62 3.20 6.82 1.52
N MET A 63 2.89 7.89 0.77
CA MET A 63 1.63 8.00 0.07
C MET A 63 1.49 6.95 -1.04
N VAL A 64 2.59 6.70 -1.76
CA VAL A 64 2.62 5.65 -2.79
C VAL A 64 2.49 4.27 -2.13
N ARG A 65 3.18 4.05 -1.00
CA ARG A 65 3.10 2.82 -0.20
C ARG A 65 1.67 2.56 0.28
N TRP A 66 1.04 3.55 0.92
CA TRP A 66 -0.34 3.44 1.39
C TRP A 66 -1.34 3.24 0.25
N ARG A 67 -1.12 3.86 -0.90
CA ARG A 67 -1.95 3.65 -2.10
C ARG A 67 -1.90 2.19 -2.55
N ALA A 68 -0.71 1.58 -2.55
CA ALA A 68 -0.56 0.17 -2.89
C ALA A 68 -1.25 -0.74 -1.86
N ILE A 69 -1.05 -0.46 -0.56
CA ILE A 69 -1.69 -1.21 0.54
C ILE A 69 -3.22 -1.18 0.41
N LEU A 70 -3.82 0.01 0.26
CA LEU A 70 -5.27 0.18 0.19
C LEU A 70 -5.88 -0.49 -1.04
N LYS A 71 -5.23 -0.38 -2.21
CA LYS A 71 -5.67 -1.06 -3.43
C LYS A 71 -5.65 -2.58 -3.27
N GLN A 72 -4.59 -3.12 -2.67
CA GLN A 72 -4.45 -4.55 -2.45
C GLN A 72 -5.42 -5.08 -1.39
N ALA A 73 -5.63 -4.34 -0.29
CA ALA A 73 -6.58 -4.71 0.76
C ALA A 73 -8.01 -4.78 0.23
N ARG A 74 -8.44 -3.76 -0.51
CA ARG A 74 -9.78 -3.71 -1.13
C ARG A 74 -9.98 -4.82 -2.17
N SER A 75 -8.98 -5.08 -3.01
CA SER A 75 -9.04 -6.17 -4.00
C SER A 75 -9.22 -7.55 -3.34
N LYS A 76 -8.52 -7.80 -2.23
CA LYS A 76 -8.67 -9.04 -1.44
C LYS A 76 -10.07 -9.19 -0.83
N ARG A 77 -10.68 -8.08 -0.37
CA ARG A 77 -12.07 -8.10 0.14
C ARG A 77 -13.09 -8.37 -0.96
N GLY A 78 -12.98 -7.68 -2.10
CA GLY A 78 -13.86 -7.91 -3.24
C GLY A 78 -13.76 -9.32 -3.85
N ALA A 79 -12.57 -9.92 -3.83
CA ALA A 79 -12.39 -11.32 -4.21
C ALA A 79 -13.05 -12.31 -3.22
N ARG A 80 -13.21 -11.91 -1.95
CA ARG A 80 -13.89 -12.71 -0.92
C ARG A 80 -15.41 -12.63 -1.02
N SER A 81 -15.97 -11.50 -1.45
CA SER A 81 -17.42 -11.35 -1.64
C SER A 81 -17.97 -12.02 -2.89
N TYR A 82 -17.14 -12.22 -3.94
CA TYR A 82 -17.55 -12.89 -5.19
C TYR A 82 -17.39 -14.42 -5.17
N ARG A 83 -16.87 -15.00 -4.07
CA ARG A 83 -16.74 -16.45 -3.85
C ARG A 83 -17.81 -16.89 -2.85
N SER A 84 -19.07 -16.90 -3.28
CA SER A 84 -20.18 -17.52 -2.56
C SER A 84 -21.18 -18.11 -3.55
#